data_AF-A0A7G8JR44-F1
#
_entry.id   AF-A0A7G8JR44-F1
#
_cell.length_a   1.000
_cell.length_b   1.000
_cell.length_c   1.000
_cell.angle_alpha   90.00
_cell.angle_beta   90.00
_cell.angle_gamma   90.00
#
_symmetry.space_group_name_H-M   'P 1'
#
loop_
_entity.id
_entity.type
_entity.pdbx_description
1 polymer ?
#
loop_
_entity_poly.entity_id
_entity_poly.type
_entity_poly.pdbx_seq_one_letter_code
_entity_poly.pdbx_strand_id
1 'polypeptide(L)'
;MDICAAVLSTHSQRPINRSEQVSQWVTLLEAMEEGSASVSTSTDQMAEDLPFDLIKDVNHQLSHRGCRYQVQRLQEKQPLVSPT
;
A
#
# COMPACT_ATOMS: atom_id res chain seq x y z
N MET A 1 12.27 -15.38 -32.71
CA MET A 1 11.66 -14.43 -31.77
C MET A 1 11.00 -15.25 -30.69
N ASP A 2 11.27 -14.94 -29.43
CA ASP A 2 10.51 -15.26 -28.20
C ASP A 2 11.46 -15.48 -27.01
N ILE A 3 12.25 -14.44 -26.72
CA ILE A 3 13.08 -14.36 -25.50
C ILE A 3 12.22 -13.97 -24.28
N CYS A 4 10.95 -13.62 -24.50
CA CYS A 4 10.07 -13.13 -23.44
C CYS A 4 9.47 -14.24 -22.55
N ALA A 5 9.33 -15.47 -23.03
CA ALA A 5 8.69 -16.53 -22.25
C ALA A 5 9.61 -17.12 -21.16
N ALA A 6 10.90 -17.29 -21.44
CA ALA A 6 11.83 -17.96 -20.52
C ALA A 6 12.18 -17.12 -19.27
N VAL A 7 12.17 -15.80 -19.39
CA VAL A 7 12.44 -14.90 -18.24
C VAL A 7 11.23 -14.83 -17.31
N LEU A 8 10.02 -14.87 -17.87
CA LEU A 8 8.76 -14.81 -17.11
C LEU A 8 8.48 -16.11 -16.33
N SER A 9 8.96 -17.27 -16.78
CA SER A 9 8.81 -18.54 -16.05
C SER A 9 9.68 -18.65 -14.79
N THR A 10 10.64 -17.74 -14.59
CA THR A 10 11.52 -17.75 -13.40
C THR A 10 10.96 -16.90 -12.25
N HIS A 11 9.98 -16.04 -12.53
CA HIS A 11 9.16 -15.38 -11.51
C HIS A 11 7.95 -16.25 -11.20
N SER A 12 8.22 -17.50 -10.82
CA SER A 12 7.26 -18.34 -10.12
C SER A 12 6.78 -17.58 -8.88
N GLN A 13 5.63 -16.92 -9.04
CA GLN A 13 4.57 -16.69 -8.07
C GLN A 13 4.99 -16.97 -6.61
N ARG A 14 6.01 -16.27 -6.09
CA ARG A 14 6.28 -16.32 -4.66
C ARG A 14 5.07 -15.65 -4.04
N PRO A 15 4.42 -16.23 -3.02
CA PRO A 15 3.43 -15.49 -2.27
C PRO A 15 4.13 -14.22 -1.86
N ILE A 16 3.67 -13.08 -2.39
CA ILE A 16 4.31 -11.80 -2.09
C ILE A 16 4.29 -11.72 -0.57
N ASN A 17 5.48 -11.73 0.03
CA ASN A 17 5.54 -11.82 1.47
C ASN A 17 4.88 -10.56 2.02
N ARG A 18 4.05 -10.72 3.05
CA ARG A 18 3.40 -9.61 3.74
C ARG A 18 4.40 -8.49 4.05
N SER A 19 5.62 -8.86 4.46
CA SER A 19 6.73 -7.94 4.72
C SER A 19 7.17 -7.13 3.49
N GLU A 20 7.25 -7.75 2.31
CA GLU A 20 7.60 -7.08 1.05
C GLU A 20 6.51 -6.11 0.62
N GLN A 21 5.24 -6.54 0.69
CA GLN A 21 4.09 -5.67 0.45
C GLN A 21 4.11 -4.45 1.38
N VAL A 22 4.31 -4.66 2.67
CA VAL A 22 4.41 -3.57 3.64
C VAL A 22 5.56 -2.63 3.28
N SER A 23 6.74 -3.16 2.95
CA SER A 23 7.90 -2.34 2.57
C SER A 23 7.65 -1.51 1.31
N GLN A 24 6.98 -2.07 0.31
CA GLN A 24 6.61 -1.37 -0.92
C GLN A 24 5.65 -0.21 -0.63
N TRP A 25 4.61 -0.47 0.17
CA TRP A 25 3.65 0.54 0.58
C TRP A 25 4.28 1.65 1.41
N VAL A 26 5.13 1.30 2.38
CA VAL A 26 5.88 2.27 3.19
C VAL A 26 6.73 3.17 2.29
N THR A 27 7.47 2.58 1.34
CA THR A 27 8.35 3.34 0.43
C THR A 27 7.55 4.26 -0.50
N LEU A 28 6.40 3.79 -1.00
CA LEU A 28 5.52 4.58 -1.85
C LEU A 28 4.95 5.78 -1.09
N LEU A 29 4.35 5.55 0.09
CA LEU A 29 3.73 6.60 0.90
C LEU A 29 4.77 7.61 1.42
N GLU A 30 5.94 7.13 1.81
CA GLU A 30 7.08 7.96 2.20
C GLU A 30 7.55 8.86 1.05
N ALA A 31 7.76 8.31 -0.15
CA ALA A 31 8.18 9.08 -1.32
C ALA A 31 7.14 10.11 -1.79
N MET A 32 5.84 9.79 -1.62
CA MET A 32 4.75 10.72 -1.91
C MET A 32 4.69 11.86 -0.89
N GLU A 33 4.84 11.55 0.40
CA GLU A 33 4.87 12.55 1.49
C GLU A 33 6.11 13.45 1.41
N GLU A 34 7.26 12.90 1.01
CA GLU A 34 8.51 13.65 0.84
C GLU A 34 8.51 14.56 -0.40
N GLY A 35 7.45 14.52 -1.21
CA GLY A 35 7.20 15.49 -2.27
C GLY A 35 7.70 15.07 -3.65
N SER A 36 7.56 13.79 -4.01
CA SER A 36 7.67 13.38 -5.42
C SER A 36 6.45 13.88 -6.21
N ALA A 37 6.47 15.17 -6.55
CA ALA A 37 5.40 15.98 -7.16
C ALA A 37 5.08 15.61 -8.62
N SER A 38 4.98 14.32 -8.96
CA SER A 38 4.65 13.85 -10.31
C SER A 38 3.44 12.91 -10.37
N VAL A 39 2.78 12.65 -9.23
CA VAL A 39 1.61 11.77 -9.17
C VAL A 39 0.37 12.63 -8.94
N SER A 40 -0.57 12.61 -9.89
CA SER A 40 -1.86 13.31 -9.78
C SER A 40 -2.74 12.78 -8.64
N THR A 41 -2.42 11.60 -8.12
CA THR A 41 -3.07 10.91 -7.01
C THR A 41 -2.43 11.34 -5.69
N SER A 42 -3.25 11.73 -4.70
CA SER A 42 -2.75 12.07 -3.36
C SER A 42 -2.35 10.83 -2.56
N THR A 43 -1.50 11.01 -1.55
CA THR A 43 -1.06 9.94 -0.64
C THR A 43 -2.24 9.22 0.00
N ASP A 44 -3.29 9.94 0.38
CA ASP A 44 -4.53 9.38 0.92
C ASP A 44 -5.30 8.53 -0.08
N GLN A 45 -5.44 8.99 -1.33
CA GLN A 45 -6.10 8.20 -2.37
C GLN A 45 -5.35 6.90 -2.64
N MET A 46 -4.02 6.94 -2.62
CA MET A 46 -3.22 5.72 -2.79
C MET A 46 -3.35 4.80 -1.57
N ALA A 47 -3.44 5.36 -0.36
CA ALA A 47 -3.64 4.60 0.86
C ALA A 47 -5.02 3.93 0.95
N GLU A 48 -6.02 4.35 0.18
CA GLU A 48 -7.32 3.67 0.07
C GLU A 48 -7.19 2.26 -0.55
N ASP A 49 -6.23 2.07 -1.45
CA ASP A 49 -5.92 0.77 -2.06
C ASP A 49 -5.12 -0.16 -1.13
N LEU A 50 -4.60 0.36 0.01
CA LEU A 50 -3.88 -0.45 0.98
C LEU A 50 -4.83 -1.47 1.65
N PRO A 51 -4.47 -2.77 1.68
CA PRO A 51 -5.26 -3.79 2.37
C PRO A 51 -5.30 -3.52 3.88
N PHE A 52 -6.48 -3.68 4.48
CA PHE A 52 -6.70 -3.42 5.92
C PHE A 52 -5.75 -4.20 6.83
N ASP A 53 -5.42 -5.43 6.46
CA ASP A 53 -4.51 -6.29 7.23
C ASP A 53 -3.08 -5.71 7.26
N LEU A 54 -2.68 -4.94 6.24
CA LEU A 54 -1.33 -4.35 6.13
C LEU A 54 -1.23 -2.96 6.76
N ILE A 55 -2.35 -2.25 6.97
CA ILE A 55 -2.37 -0.88 7.51
C ILE A 55 -1.55 -0.77 8.79
N LYS A 56 -1.73 -1.73 9.71
CA LYS A 56 -1.04 -1.73 11.00
C LYS A 56 0.48 -1.83 10.83
N ASP A 57 0.93 -2.73 9.97
CA ASP A 57 2.36 -2.97 9.74
C ASP A 57 3.00 -1.83 8.94
N VAL A 58 2.28 -1.26 7.97
CA VAL A 58 2.70 -0.10 7.18
C VAL A 58 2.84 1.12 8.09
N ASN A 59 1.84 1.43 8.91
CA ASN A 59 1.91 2.55 9.85
C ASN A 59 3.02 2.37 10.88
N HIS A 60 3.23 1.14 11.36
CA HIS A 60 4.34 0.84 12.25
C HIS A 60 5.68 1.18 11.59
N GLN A 61 5.92 0.70 10.37
CA GLN A 61 7.15 0.99 9.63
C GLN A 61 7.30 2.47 9.25
N LEU A 62 6.23 3.14 8.81
CA LEU A 62 6.24 4.58 8.52
C LEU A 62 6.68 5.37 9.76
N SER A 63 6.08 5.08 10.93
CA SER A 63 6.47 5.73 12.19
C SER A 63 7.92 5.43 12.58
N HIS A 64 8.38 4.20 12.34
CA HIS A 64 9.75 3.78 12.65
C HIS A 64 10.78 4.47 11.75
N ARG A 65 10.39 4.82 10.52
CA ARG A 65 11.20 5.62 9.59
C ARG A 65 11.11 7.12 9.84
N GLY A 66 10.22 7.57 10.73
CA GLY A 66 10.00 8.99 11.01
C GLY A 66 9.07 9.68 10.01
N CYS A 67 8.37 8.91 9.17
CA CYS A 67 7.33 9.45 8.30
C CYS A 67 6.15 9.92 9.16
N ARG A 68 5.69 11.15 8.91
CA ARG A 68 4.55 11.76 9.64
C ARG A 68 3.20 11.27 9.13
N TYR A 69 3.19 10.77 7.90
CA TYR A 69 1.99 10.21 7.29
C TYR A 69 1.64 8.87 7.93
N GLN A 70 0.37 8.69 8.28
CA GLN A 70 -0.18 7.44 8.77
C GLN A 70 -1.49 7.16 8.04
N VAL A 71 -1.64 5.95 7.53
CA VAL A 71 -2.85 5.51 6.85
C VAL A 71 -3.97 5.43 7.86
N GLN A 72 -4.91 6.37 7.77
CA GLN A 72 -6.15 6.37 8.52
C GLN A 72 -7.29 5.98 7.58
N ARG A 73 -7.49 4.68 7.38
CA ARG A 73 -8.78 4.24 6.83
C ARG A 73 -9.81 4.50 7.90
N LEU A 74 -10.65 5.53 7.69
CA LEU A 74 -11.93 5.57 8.37
C LEU A 74 -12.52 4.18 8.12
N GLN A 75 -12.68 3.40 9.18
CA GLN A 75 -13.69 2.36 9.13
C GLN A 75 -14.95 3.13 8.77
N GLU A 76 -15.41 3.03 7.53
CA GLU A 76 -16.80 3.27 7.18
C GLU A 76 -17.57 2.27 8.03
N LYS A 77 -17.77 2.68 9.28
CA LYS A 77 -18.70 2.16 10.24
C LYS A 77 -19.98 2.12 9.44
N GLN A 78 -20.35 0.91 9.03
CA GLN A 78 -21.46 0.63 8.13
C GLN A 78 -22.58 1.65 8.34
N PRO A 79 -23.17 2.23 7.29
CA PRO A 79 -24.43 2.94 7.47
C PRO A 79 -25.36 1.89 8.08
N LEU A 80 -25.74 2.11 9.33
CA LEU A 80 -26.70 1.29 10.04
C LEU A 80 -28.00 1.44 9.23
N VAL A 81 -28.21 0.56 8.25
CA VAL A 81 -29.47 0.43 7.55
C VAL A 81 -30.45 -0.10 8.59
N SER A 82 -31.23 0.79 9.18
CA SER A 82 -32.40 0.38 9.94
C SER A 82 -33.45 -0.10 8.93
N PRO A 83 -33.85 -1.39 8.95
CA PRO A 83 -35.02 -1.83 8.20
C PRO A 83 -36.28 -1.32 8.90
N THR A 84 -37.18 -0.78 8.07
CA THR A 84 -38.64 -0.53 8.21
C THR A 84 -39.25 -0.39 9.60
#